data_AF-A0A7S1GR35-F1
#
_entry.id   AF-A0A7S1GR35-F1
#
_cell.length_a   1.000
_cell.length_b   1.000
_cell.length_c   1.000
_cell.angle_alpha   90.00
_cell.angle_beta   90.00
_cell.angle_gamma   90.00
#
_symmetry.space_group_name_H-M   'P 1'
#
loop_
_entity.id
_entity.type
_entity.pdbx_description
1 polymer ?
#
loop_
_entity_poly.entity_id
_entity_poly.type
_entity_poly.pdbx_seq_one_letter_code
_entity_poly.pdbx_strand_id
1 'polypeptide(L)'
;VRVMTARLTSSIPVPPWARTLSLAPSSPGEAEEVVTLEDIRGGEIPGGLLEECVALTRANMAEMYDFSSWKWSDAAKERSFSHDSAHIIVARGMEGQLWGFFHFRFELEENVLTHQTEASLYVHELQVAEEMQGRGLGRHLMAVAESLAEEYD
;
A
#
# COMPACT_ATOMS: atom_id res chain seq x y z
N VAL A 1 8.08 -12.05 19.42
CA VAL A 1 8.27 -10.75 20.12
C VAL A 1 8.29 -9.59 19.13
N ARG A 2 9.02 -9.66 18.01
CA ARG A 2 9.13 -8.58 17.01
C ARG A 2 7.80 -8.19 16.34
N VAL A 3 6.94 -9.15 16.01
CA VAL A 3 5.61 -8.90 15.40
C VAL A 3 4.64 -8.19 16.35
N MET A 4 4.65 -8.50 17.64
CA MET A 4 3.85 -7.75 18.63
C MET A 4 4.38 -6.32 18.78
N THR A 5 5.69 -6.11 18.67
CA THR A 5 6.29 -4.77 18.62
C THR A 5 5.89 -4.05 17.33
N ALA A 6 5.93 -4.72 16.18
CA ALA A 6 5.55 -4.18 14.87
C ALA A 6 4.07 -3.78 14.78
N ARG A 7 3.16 -4.53 15.41
CA ARG A 7 1.74 -4.14 15.54
C ARG A 7 1.52 -2.84 16.34
N LEU A 8 2.49 -2.48 17.18
CA LEU A 8 2.42 -1.33 18.06
C LEU A 8 3.30 -0.16 17.57
N THR A 9 4.05 -0.32 16.47
CA THR A 9 4.85 0.78 15.93
C THR A 9 3.93 1.88 15.43
N SER A 10 4.29 3.12 15.76
CA SER A 10 3.58 4.29 15.26
C SER A 10 3.87 4.58 13.80
N SER A 11 5.00 4.08 13.29
CA SER A 11 5.40 4.21 11.89
C SER A 11 6.37 3.09 11.52
N ILE A 12 6.30 2.64 10.27
CA ILE A 12 7.23 1.71 9.65
C ILE A 12 8.15 2.52 8.71
N PRO A 13 9.45 2.62 9.01
CA PRO A 13 10.36 3.40 8.18
C PRO A 13 10.50 2.75 6.81
N VAL A 14 10.21 3.52 5.75
CA VAL A 14 10.50 3.08 4.38
C VAL A 14 12.02 2.88 4.24
N PRO A 15 12.47 1.72 3.71
CA PRO A 15 13.89 1.43 3.52
C PRO A 15 14.60 2.55 2.75
N PRO A 16 15.82 2.98 3.14
CA PRO A 16 16.51 4.11 2.51
C PRO A 16 16.66 3.98 0.99
N TRP A 17 16.84 2.75 0.49
CA TRP A 17 16.96 2.46 -0.94
C TRP A 17 15.66 2.71 -1.72
N ALA A 18 14.51 2.68 -1.06
CA ALA A 18 13.19 2.73 -1.67
C ALA A 18 12.51 4.10 -1.62
N ARG A 19 13.00 5.02 -0.77
CA ARG A 19 12.36 6.31 -0.48
C ARG A 19 12.14 7.20 -1.69
N THR A 20 12.98 7.06 -2.72
CA THR A 20 12.88 7.82 -3.96
C THR A 20 13.08 6.90 -5.13
N LEU A 21 12.18 6.99 -6.11
CA LEU A 21 12.20 6.22 -7.34
C LEU A 21 12.09 7.19 -8.52
N SER A 22 13.08 7.18 -9.40
CA SER A 22 12.98 7.87 -10.69
C SER A 22 12.43 6.90 -11.74
N LEU A 23 11.35 7.29 -12.40
CA LEU A 23 10.72 6.53 -13.46
C LEU A 23 10.92 7.25 -14.79
N ALA A 24 11.20 6.46 -15.84
CA ALA A 24 11.35 6.99 -17.18
C ALA A 24 10.08 7.76 -17.61
N PRO A 25 10.22 8.80 -18.44
CA PRO A 25 9.08 9.57 -18.94
C PRO A 25 8.08 8.68 -19.69
N SER A 26 6.80 9.01 -19.62
CA SER A 26 5.75 8.31 -20.37
C SER A 26 5.84 8.56 -21.88
N SER A 27 6.29 9.75 -22.27
CA SER A 27 6.43 10.14 -23.68
C SER A 27 7.78 10.81 -23.97
N PRO A 28 8.26 10.78 -25.23
CA PRO A 28 9.47 11.52 -25.62
C PRO A 28 9.33 13.02 -25.37
N GLY A 29 10.27 13.61 -24.62
CA GLY A 29 10.30 15.04 -24.32
C GLY A 29 9.68 15.43 -22.97
N GLU A 30 9.08 14.49 -22.26
CA GLU A 30 8.69 14.67 -20.85
C GLU A 30 9.88 14.47 -19.91
N ALA A 31 9.79 15.07 -18.72
CA ALA A 31 10.77 14.85 -17.66
C ALA A 31 10.59 13.46 -17.01
N GLU A 32 11.63 13.00 -16.31
CA GLU A 32 11.49 11.83 -15.45
C GLU A 32 10.48 12.09 -14.34
N GLU A 33 9.70 11.07 -14.01
CA GLU A 33 8.75 11.14 -12.89
C GLU A 33 9.48 10.70 -11.63
N VAL A 34 9.60 11.61 -10.65
CA VAL A 34 10.22 11.31 -9.36
C VAL A 34 9.13 11.03 -8.33
N VAL A 35 9.16 9.82 -7.80
CA VAL A 35 8.21 9.33 -6.81
C VAL A 35 8.89 9.22 -5.46
N THR A 36 8.24 9.69 -4.41
CA THR A 36 8.67 9.52 -3.02
C THR A 36 7.74 8.59 -2.27
N LEU A 37 8.29 7.81 -1.35
CA LEU A 37 7.54 6.86 -0.53
C LEU A 37 7.56 7.26 0.95
N GLU A 38 6.40 7.20 1.58
CA GLU A 38 6.22 7.39 3.03
C GLU A 38 5.23 6.38 3.60
N ASP A 39 5.36 6.07 4.89
CA ASP A 39 4.39 5.26 5.64
C ASP A 39 3.41 6.16 6.38
N ILE A 40 2.13 5.86 6.25
CA ILE A 40 1.04 6.49 6.99
C ILE A 40 0.31 5.42 7.78
N ARG A 41 0.21 5.62 9.10
CA ARG A 41 -0.60 4.76 9.95
C ARG A 41 -2.07 4.99 9.65
N GLY A 42 -2.84 3.92 9.49
CA GLY A 42 -4.26 3.96 9.14
C GLY A 42 -5.09 4.79 10.11
N GLY A 43 -4.90 4.58 11.43
CA GLY A 43 -5.58 5.40 12.45
C GLY A 43 -5.20 6.90 12.46
N GLU A 44 -4.18 7.29 11.70
CA GLU A 44 -3.67 8.67 11.59
C GLU A 44 -3.74 9.21 10.15
N ILE A 45 -4.39 8.49 9.23
CA ILE A 45 -4.49 8.91 7.83
C ILE A 45 -5.24 10.24 7.70
N PRO A 46 -4.68 11.26 7.02
CA PRO A 46 -5.40 12.49 6.72
C PRO A 46 -6.63 12.22 5.86
N GLY A 47 -7.75 12.88 6.15
CA GLY A 47 -9.03 12.66 5.45
C GLY A 47 -8.92 12.80 3.92
N GLY A 48 -8.16 13.80 3.43
CA GLY A 48 -7.92 13.96 1.99
C GLY A 48 -7.19 12.77 1.36
N LEU A 49 -6.16 12.24 2.03
CA LEU A 49 -5.43 11.06 1.54
C LEU A 49 -6.31 9.80 1.61
N LEU A 50 -7.15 9.67 2.63
CA LEU A 50 -8.11 8.56 2.73
C LEU A 50 -9.06 8.55 1.53
N GLU A 51 -9.64 9.71 1.19
CA GLU A 51 -10.50 9.88 0.02
C GLU A 51 -9.76 9.53 -1.28
N GLU A 52 -8.51 9.98 -1.43
CA GLU A 52 -7.66 9.64 -2.60
C GLU A 52 -7.41 8.12 -2.72
N CYS A 53 -7.07 7.44 -1.62
CA CYS A 53 -6.84 5.98 -1.61
C CYS A 53 -8.11 5.19 -1.95
N VAL A 54 -9.27 5.59 -1.41
CA VAL A 54 -10.56 4.96 -1.72
C VAL A 54 -10.92 5.20 -3.18
N ALA A 55 -10.78 6.43 -3.68
CA ALA A 55 -11.06 6.77 -5.07
C ALA A 55 -10.19 5.98 -6.05
N LEU A 56 -8.89 5.87 -5.78
CA LEU A 56 -7.97 5.09 -6.62
C LEU A 56 -8.33 3.60 -6.61
N THR A 57 -8.61 3.03 -5.43
CA THR A 57 -9.05 1.63 -5.31
C THR A 57 -10.35 1.40 -6.07
N ARG A 58 -11.29 2.34 -5.98
CA ARG A 58 -12.57 2.26 -6.69
C ARG A 58 -12.37 2.27 -8.19
N ALA A 59 -11.57 3.19 -8.70
CA ALA A 59 -11.27 3.30 -10.13
C ALA A 59 -10.69 1.98 -10.68
N ASN A 60 -9.80 1.34 -9.93
CA ASN A 60 -9.14 0.11 -10.35
C ASN A 60 -9.99 -1.16 -10.13
N MET A 61 -10.83 -1.20 -9.10
CA MET A 61 -11.41 -2.46 -8.59
C MET A 61 -12.93 -2.53 -8.59
N ALA A 62 -13.66 -1.40 -8.69
CA ALA A 62 -15.12 -1.39 -8.47
C ALA A 62 -15.86 -2.38 -9.37
N GLU A 63 -15.50 -2.45 -10.65
CA GLU A 63 -16.11 -3.38 -11.61
C GLU A 63 -15.93 -4.83 -11.15
N MET A 64 -14.71 -5.22 -10.75
CA MET A 64 -14.44 -6.56 -10.23
C MET A 64 -15.24 -6.88 -8.96
N TYR A 65 -15.38 -5.90 -8.06
CA TYR A 65 -16.19 -6.06 -6.85
C TYR A 65 -17.68 -6.24 -7.16
N ASP A 66 -18.20 -5.51 -8.15
CA ASP A 66 -19.61 -5.60 -8.54
C ASP A 66 -19.97 -6.95 -9.16
N PHE A 67 -19.02 -7.58 -9.86
CA PHE A 67 -19.16 -8.96 -10.36
C PHE A 67 -18.90 -10.03 -9.29
N SER A 68 -18.37 -9.66 -8.14
CA SER A 68 -18.15 -10.58 -7.01
C SER A 68 -19.36 -10.66 -6.06
N SER A 69 -19.33 -11.65 -5.16
CA SER A 69 -20.28 -11.75 -4.05
C SER A 69 -20.12 -10.67 -2.97
N TRP A 70 -18.99 -9.95 -2.97
CA TRP A 70 -18.61 -9.03 -1.90
C TRP A 70 -19.21 -7.63 -2.08
N LYS A 71 -19.44 -7.20 -3.33
CA LYS A 71 -19.94 -5.86 -3.74
C LYS A 71 -19.06 -4.70 -3.25
N TRP A 72 -19.06 -3.59 -4.00
CA TRP A 72 -18.30 -2.41 -3.61
C TRP A 72 -18.95 -1.65 -2.44
N SER A 73 -18.13 -1.12 -1.53
CA SER A 73 -18.58 -0.24 -0.44
C SER A 73 -17.46 0.72 -0.03
N ASP A 74 -17.65 2.01 -0.30
CA ASP A 74 -16.70 3.06 0.12
C ASP A 74 -16.49 3.02 1.64
N ALA A 75 -17.57 2.98 2.42
CA ALA A 75 -17.53 2.91 3.88
C ALA A 75 -16.82 1.66 4.43
N ALA A 76 -16.77 0.55 3.67
CA ALA A 76 -15.96 -0.61 4.06
C ALA A 76 -14.47 -0.38 3.80
N LYS A 77 -14.13 0.28 2.69
CA LYS A 77 -12.75 0.63 2.35
C LYS A 77 -12.19 1.71 3.27
N GLU A 78 -12.97 2.74 3.55
CA GLU A 78 -12.61 3.77 4.55
C GLU A 78 -12.26 3.14 5.89
N ARG A 79 -13.13 2.27 6.42
CA ARG A 79 -12.88 1.55 7.69
C ARG A 79 -11.66 0.64 7.65
N SER A 80 -11.36 0.05 6.49
CA SER A 80 -10.20 -0.81 6.31
C SER A 80 -8.91 0.00 6.35
N PHE A 81 -8.84 1.07 5.55
CA PHE A 81 -7.67 1.95 5.49
C PHE A 81 -7.46 2.73 6.78
N SER A 82 -8.53 3.15 7.46
CA SER A 82 -8.44 3.90 8.71
C SER A 82 -8.27 3.01 9.95
N HIS A 83 -7.94 1.73 9.79
CA HIS A 83 -7.81 0.81 10.93
C HIS A 83 -6.52 1.11 11.73
N ASP A 84 -6.58 1.05 13.06
CA ASP A 84 -5.46 1.43 13.95
C ASP A 84 -4.17 0.62 13.74
N SER A 85 -4.30 -0.58 13.19
CA SER A 85 -3.18 -1.48 12.89
C SER A 85 -2.80 -1.51 11.41
N ALA A 86 -3.45 -0.69 10.57
CA ALA A 86 -3.15 -0.59 9.16
C ALA A 86 -1.94 0.33 8.94
N HIS A 87 -1.13 -0.05 7.96
CA HIS A 87 -0.05 0.77 7.43
C HIS A 87 -0.27 0.93 5.93
N ILE A 88 0.05 2.12 5.44
CA ILE A 88 -0.17 2.50 4.06
C ILE A 88 1.12 3.13 3.56
N ILE A 89 1.85 2.40 2.70
CA ILE A 89 2.98 3.01 1.98
C ILE A 89 2.41 3.78 0.81
N VAL A 90 2.53 5.09 0.85
CA VAL A 90 2.01 6.03 -0.13
C VAL A 90 3.13 6.41 -1.10
N ALA A 91 2.84 6.39 -2.40
CA ALA A 91 3.72 6.86 -3.45
C ALA A 91 3.24 8.20 -3.99
N ARG A 92 4.00 9.27 -3.71
CA ARG A 92 3.68 10.65 -4.12
C ARG A 92 4.60 11.15 -5.23
N GLY A 93 4.04 11.78 -6.25
CA GLY A 93 4.79 12.59 -7.22
C GLY A 93 5.31 13.89 -6.60
N MET A 94 6.15 14.62 -7.35
CA MET A 94 6.78 15.86 -6.86
C MET A 94 5.77 16.98 -6.53
N GLU A 95 4.62 17.01 -7.20
CA GLU A 95 3.57 18.00 -6.93
C GLU A 95 2.51 17.45 -5.95
N GLY A 96 2.75 16.29 -5.36
CA GLY A 96 1.88 15.68 -4.35
C GLY A 96 0.79 14.77 -4.91
N GLN A 97 0.80 14.41 -6.20
CA GLN A 97 -0.15 13.44 -6.75
C GLN A 97 0.02 12.06 -6.10
N LEU A 98 -1.09 11.38 -5.81
CA LEU A 98 -1.05 9.97 -5.41
C LEU A 98 -0.86 9.08 -6.64
N TRP A 99 0.34 8.53 -6.81
CA TRP A 99 0.67 7.63 -7.92
C TRP A 99 0.43 6.16 -7.63
N GLY A 100 0.35 5.82 -6.36
CA GLY A 100 -0.01 4.48 -5.92
C GLY A 100 0.16 4.34 -4.42
N PHE A 101 -0.26 3.19 -3.92
CA PHE A 101 0.00 2.81 -2.54
C PHE A 101 -0.08 1.29 -2.39
N PHE A 102 0.42 0.79 -1.27
CA PHE A 102 -0.04 -0.50 -0.76
C PHE A 102 -0.43 -0.39 0.71
N HIS A 103 -1.53 -1.04 1.05
CA HIS A 103 -2.10 -1.09 2.39
C HIS A 103 -1.88 -2.51 2.93
N PHE A 104 -1.32 -2.59 4.12
CA PHE A 104 -1.00 -3.86 4.76
C PHE A 104 -1.20 -3.83 6.27
N ARG A 105 -1.22 -5.04 6.85
CA ARG A 105 -1.28 -5.26 8.29
C ARG A 105 -0.35 -6.42 8.64
N PHE A 106 0.25 -6.38 9.83
CA PHE A 106 0.91 -7.56 10.39
C PHE A 106 -0.14 -8.49 10.99
N GLU A 107 -0.41 -9.59 10.32
CA GLU A 107 -1.40 -10.59 10.71
C GLU A 107 -0.73 -11.86 11.24
N LEU A 108 -1.48 -12.63 12.01
CA LEU A 108 -1.07 -13.96 12.44
C LEU A 108 -1.96 -14.92 11.67
N GLU A 109 -1.37 -15.69 10.77
CA GLU A 109 -2.09 -16.63 9.92
C GLU A 109 -1.77 -18.05 10.35
N GLU A 110 -2.81 -18.85 10.56
CA GLU A 110 -2.66 -20.28 10.79
C GLU A 110 -2.52 -20.99 9.45
N ASN A 111 -1.41 -21.69 9.25
CA ASN A 111 -1.25 -22.58 8.14
C ASN A 111 -2.21 -23.77 8.28
N VAL A 112 -3.16 -23.89 7.34
CA VAL A 112 -4.23 -24.90 7.38
C VAL A 112 -3.71 -26.35 7.34
N LEU A 113 -2.51 -26.58 6.81
CA LEU A 113 -1.93 -27.92 6.69
C LEU A 113 -1.06 -28.29 7.89
N THR A 114 -0.29 -27.33 8.41
CA THR A 114 0.67 -27.58 9.50
C THR A 114 0.11 -27.20 10.88
N HIS A 115 -1.00 -26.47 10.92
CA HIS A 115 -1.56 -25.82 12.12
C HIS A 115 -0.56 -24.92 12.86
N GLN A 116 0.49 -24.48 12.15
CA GLN A 116 1.45 -23.53 12.69
C GLN A 116 0.94 -22.12 12.42
N THR A 117 0.94 -21.29 13.46
CA THR A 117 0.66 -19.87 13.33
C THR A 117 1.95 -19.13 12.99
N GLU A 118 1.97 -18.46 11.85
CA GLU A 118 3.07 -17.64 11.39
C GLU A 118 2.62 -16.18 11.32
N ALA A 119 3.57 -15.27 11.49
CA ALA A 119 3.30 -13.86 11.29
C ALA A 119 3.54 -13.53 9.81
N SER A 120 2.64 -12.74 9.23
CA SER A 120 2.77 -12.30 7.85
C SER A 120 2.51 -10.80 7.74
N LEU A 121 3.27 -10.15 6.87
CA LEU A 121 2.88 -8.86 6.32
C LEU A 121 1.80 -9.15 5.27
N TYR A 122 0.53 -8.95 5.64
CA TYR A 122 -0.59 -9.19 4.75
C TYR A 122 -0.92 -7.94 3.96
N VAL A 123 -0.66 -7.95 2.65
CA VAL A 123 -1.03 -6.86 1.74
C VAL A 123 -2.50 -6.98 1.38
N HIS A 124 -3.32 -6.09 1.92
CA HIS A 124 -4.76 -6.02 1.66
C HIS A 124 -5.07 -5.37 0.32
N GLU A 125 -4.32 -4.32 -0.03
CA GLU A 125 -4.48 -3.61 -1.30
C GLU A 125 -3.11 -3.20 -1.85
N LEU A 126 -2.96 -3.25 -3.17
CA LEU A 126 -1.88 -2.59 -3.90
C LEU A 126 -2.51 -1.94 -5.13
N GLN A 127 -2.41 -0.63 -5.21
CA GLN A 127 -3.07 0.16 -6.24
C GLN A 127 -2.07 1.11 -6.89
N VAL A 128 -2.15 1.25 -8.21
CA VAL A 128 -1.30 2.14 -9.01
C VAL A 128 -2.20 2.94 -9.95
N ALA A 129 -2.00 4.25 -10.01
CA ALA A 129 -2.70 5.14 -10.94
C ALA A 129 -2.46 4.70 -12.38
N GLU A 130 -3.47 4.81 -13.24
CA GLU A 130 -3.44 4.30 -14.62
C GLU A 130 -2.21 4.80 -15.40
N GLU A 131 -1.86 6.08 -15.24
CA GLU A 131 -0.72 6.76 -15.87
C GLU A 131 0.66 6.23 -15.43
N MET A 132 0.69 5.49 -14.31
CA MET A 132 1.88 4.92 -13.68
C MET A 132 1.96 3.41 -13.82
N GLN A 133 0.94 2.77 -14.41
CA GLN A 133 0.93 1.33 -14.67
C GLN A 133 1.92 0.95 -15.77
N GLY A 134 2.50 -0.25 -15.67
CA GLY A 134 3.51 -0.74 -16.63
C GLY A 134 4.87 -0.04 -16.57
N ARG A 135 5.03 0.99 -15.72
CA ARG A 135 6.26 1.79 -15.60
C ARG A 135 7.21 1.33 -14.48
N GLY A 136 6.84 0.28 -13.74
CA GLY A 136 7.68 -0.32 -12.70
C GLY A 136 7.32 0.06 -11.25
N LEU A 137 6.42 1.03 -11.04
CA LEU A 137 6.01 1.46 -9.69
C LEU A 137 5.43 0.30 -8.85
N GLY A 138 4.50 -0.49 -9.42
CA GLY A 138 3.92 -1.63 -8.69
C GLY A 138 4.95 -2.69 -8.28
N ARG A 139 5.97 -2.94 -9.13
CA ARG A 139 7.09 -3.84 -8.78
C ARG A 139 7.91 -3.27 -7.62
N HIS A 140 8.20 -1.98 -7.66
CA HIS A 140 8.95 -1.30 -6.60
C HIS A 140 8.19 -1.36 -5.26
N LEU A 141 6.88 -1.07 -5.27
CA LEU A 141 6.02 -1.19 -4.09
C LEU A 141 6.02 -2.61 -3.52
N MET A 142 5.95 -3.64 -4.36
CA MET A 142 6.03 -5.03 -3.90
C MET A 142 7.40 -5.38 -3.30
N ALA A 143 8.50 -4.92 -3.91
CA ALA A 143 9.85 -5.12 -3.35
C ALA A 143 10.02 -4.44 -1.99
N VAL A 144 9.34 -3.31 -1.75
CA VAL A 144 9.27 -2.68 -0.43
C VAL A 144 8.49 -3.57 0.54
N ALA A 145 7.33 -4.09 0.16
CA ALA A 145 6.55 -4.99 1.01
C ALA A 145 7.36 -6.24 1.41
N GLU A 146 8.08 -6.85 0.48
CA GLU A 146 8.98 -8.00 0.74
C GLU A 146 10.10 -7.62 1.72
N SER A 147 10.79 -6.50 1.49
CA SER A 147 11.85 -6.01 2.39
C SER A 147 11.34 -5.71 3.79
N LEU A 148 10.11 -5.18 3.92
CA LEU A 148 9.48 -4.95 5.21
C LEU A 148 9.10 -6.28 5.87
N ALA A 149 8.56 -7.24 5.11
CA ALA A 149 8.24 -8.56 5.67
C ALA A 149 9.48 -9.22 6.27
N GLU A 150 10.61 -9.23 5.56
CA GLU A 150 11.89 -9.79 6.04
C GLU A 150 12.45 -9.05 7.28
N GLU A 151 12.26 -7.74 7.37
CA GLU A 151 12.75 -6.95 8.52
C GLU A 151 11.98 -7.27 9.81
N TYR A 152 10.68 -7.56 9.69
CA TYR A 152 9.76 -7.72 10.81
C TYR A 152 9.37 -9.18 11.15
N ASP A 153 9.90 -10.16 10.40
CA ASP A 153 9.81 -11.61 10.70
C ASP A 153 10.47 -11.98 12.05
#